data_AF-A0AA43U2Z7-F1
#
_entry.id   AF-A0AA43U2Z7-F1
#
_cell.length_a   1.000
_cell.length_b   1.000
_cell.length_c   1.000
_cell.angle_alpha   90.00
_cell.angle_beta   90.00
_cell.angle_gamma   90.00
#
_symmetry.space_group_name_H-M   'P 1'
#
loop_
_entity.id
_entity.type
_entity.pdbx_description
1 polymer ?
#
loop_
_entity_poly.entity_id
_entity_poly.type
_entity_poly.pdbx_seq_one_letter_code
_entity_poly.pdbx_strand_id
1 'polypeptide(L)'
;MNKLNGKIFWITYTTLNIALLLIFSSIAFLDYSLLLGYLVGIVSFLLFLVILKLSLKLLKNSINSNNKKQYRIRMFIAILIFLLLMFLNIGILGLFVWLNSYYHSIYPSSNVAFFPFNTITITAPYLLLSVFSIIWTVVVLIKKRKEDNGQTIKN
;
A
#
# COMPACT_ATOMS: atom_id res chain seq x y z
N MET A 1 -4.43 27.97 8.96
CA MET A 1 -3.75 26.66 8.84
C MET A 1 -4.67 25.54 9.30
N ASN A 2 -5.53 25.02 8.42
CA ASN A 2 -6.12 23.72 8.67
C ASN A 2 -4.95 22.72 8.64
N LYS A 3 -4.62 22.13 9.79
CA LYS A 3 -3.63 21.06 9.89
C LYS A 3 -3.96 20.06 8.79
N LEU A 4 -3.01 19.77 7.92
CA LEU A 4 -2.96 18.56 7.09
C LEU A 4 -3.22 17.39 8.03
N ASN A 5 -4.49 17.03 8.20
CA ASN A 5 -4.87 16.10 9.23
C ASN A 5 -4.67 14.73 8.62
N GLY A 6 -3.48 14.15 8.80
CA GLY A 6 -3.17 12.81 8.30
C GLY A 6 -4.21 11.77 8.70
N LYS A 7 -4.95 12.02 9.79
CA LYS A 7 -6.13 11.24 10.19
C LYS A 7 -7.22 11.17 9.11
N ILE A 8 -7.58 12.30 8.49
CA ILE A 8 -8.60 12.35 7.43
C ILE A 8 -8.13 11.57 6.20
N PHE A 9 -6.87 11.76 5.80
CA PHE A 9 -6.26 11.00 4.70
C PHE A 9 -6.41 9.49 4.91
N TRP A 10 -5.99 8.98 6.07
CA TRP A 10 -6.07 7.55 6.36
C TRP A 10 -7.52 7.04 6.49
N ILE A 11 -8.43 7.84 7.05
CA ILE A 11 -9.86 7.48 7.11
C ILE A 11 -10.43 7.34 5.70
N THR A 12 -10.27 8.36 4.85
CA THR A 12 -10.77 8.34 3.46
C THR A 12 -10.18 7.18 2.68
N TYR A 13 -8.87 6.95 2.81
CA TYR A 13 -8.21 5.82 2.17
C TYR A 13 -8.74 4.46 2.64
N THR A 14 -9.02 4.31 3.94
CA THR A 14 -9.61 3.09 4.49
C THR A 14 -11.02 2.88 3.97
N THR A 15 -11.84 3.94 3.93
CA THR A 15 -13.19 3.89 3.36
C THR A 15 -13.18 3.49 1.89
N LEU A 16 -12.23 3.99 1.09
CA LEU A 16 -12.07 3.60 -0.31
C LEU A 16 -11.69 2.12 -0.47
N ASN A 17 -10.84 1.58 0.40
CA ASN A 17 -10.54 0.14 0.40
C ASN A 17 -11.75 -0.70 0.81
N ILE A 18 -12.54 -0.25 1.80
CA ILE A 18 -13.79 -0.93 2.17
C ILE A 18 -14.78 -0.90 0.98
N ALA A 19 -14.90 0.21 0.27
CA ALA A 19 -15.73 0.30 -0.92
C ALA A 19 -15.27 -0.68 -2.02
N LEU A 20 -13.97 -0.78 -2.28
CA LEU A 20 -13.41 -1.78 -3.20
C LEU A 20 -13.68 -3.21 -2.73
N LEU A 21 -13.56 -3.49 -1.43
CA LEU A 21 -13.90 -4.79 -0.86
C LEU A 21 -15.36 -5.16 -1.16
N LEU A 22 -16.29 -4.22 -1.00
CA LEU A 22 -17.71 -4.42 -1.29
C LEU A 22 -17.96 -4.67 -2.78
N ILE A 23 -17.26 -3.95 -3.67
CA ILE A 23 -17.33 -4.17 -5.13
C ILE A 23 -16.81 -5.56 -5.50
N PHE A 24 -15.67 -5.99 -4.96
CA PHE A 24 -15.17 -7.34 -5.23
C PHE A 24 -16.06 -8.42 -4.60
N SER A 25 -16.68 -8.13 -3.45
CA SER A 25 -17.63 -9.03 -2.80
C SER A 25 -18.91 -9.18 -3.62
N SER A 26 -19.41 -8.12 -4.27
CA SER A 26 -20.60 -8.19 -5.11
C SER A 26 -20.36 -8.97 -6.41
N ILE A 27 -19.13 -8.97 -6.92
CA ILE A 27 -18.72 -9.70 -8.14
C ILE A 27 -18.24 -11.13 -7.81
N ALA A 28 -18.00 -11.43 -6.53
CA ALA A 28 -17.50 -12.75 -6.08
C ALA A 28 -18.42 -13.92 -6.44
N PHE A 29 -19.71 -13.68 -6.68
CA PHE A 29 -20.65 -14.70 -7.18
C PHE A 29 -20.30 -15.18 -8.60
N LEU A 30 -19.63 -14.36 -9.40
CA LEU A 30 -19.18 -14.70 -10.75
C LEU A 30 -17.78 -15.29 -10.74
N ASP A 31 -16.88 -14.71 -9.92
CA ASP A 31 -15.51 -15.19 -9.79
C ASP A 31 -14.98 -14.94 -8.39
N TYR A 32 -14.96 -15.99 -7.57
CA TYR A 32 -14.46 -15.96 -6.20
C TYR A 32 -12.97 -15.61 -6.11
N SER A 33 -12.21 -15.83 -7.20
CA SER A 33 -10.79 -15.52 -7.24
C SER A 33 -10.54 -14.02 -7.00
N LEU A 34 -11.42 -13.14 -7.50
CA LEU A 34 -11.32 -11.68 -7.37
C LEU A 34 -11.27 -11.21 -5.92
N LEU A 35 -12.17 -11.76 -5.07
CA LEU A 35 -12.25 -11.44 -3.66
C LEU A 35 -11.02 -11.96 -2.91
N LEU A 36 -10.62 -13.20 -3.18
CA LEU A 36 -9.41 -13.79 -2.60
C LEU A 36 -8.16 -12.99 -2.96
N GLY A 37 -8.01 -12.59 -4.23
CA GLY A 37 -6.91 -11.76 -4.70
C GLY A 37 -6.86 -10.41 -3.99
N TYR A 38 -8.01 -9.75 -3.81
CA TYR A 38 -8.07 -8.48 -3.08
C TYR A 38 -7.73 -8.63 -1.59
N LEU A 39 -8.17 -9.71 -0.93
CA LEU A 39 -7.82 -9.99 0.47
C LEU A 39 -6.32 -10.22 0.66
N VAL A 40 -5.69 -11.00 -0.23
CA VAL A 40 -4.23 -11.18 -0.24
C VAL A 40 -3.52 -9.85 -0.47
N GLY A 41 -4.05 -9.04 -1.40
CA GLY A 41 -3.58 -7.67 -1.64
C GLY A 41 -3.63 -6.81 -0.39
N ILE A 42 -4.73 -6.82 0.37
CA ILE A 42 -4.86 -6.07 1.64
C ILE A 42 -3.83 -6.55 2.66
N VAL A 43 -3.66 -7.87 2.84
CA VAL A 43 -2.70 -8.42 3.82
C VAL A 43 -1.27 -8.03 3.45
N SER A 44 -0.89 -8.22 2.18
CA SER A 44 0.41 -7.80 1.65
C SER A 44 0.64 -6.30 1.81
N PHE A 45 -0.40 -5.49 1.55
CA PHE A 45 -0.35 -4.04 1.69
C PHE A 45 -0.20 -3.58 3.15
N LEU A 46 -0.89 -4.22 4.09
CA LEU A 46 -0.73 -3.93 5.51
C LEU A 46 0.71 -4.27 5.97
N LEU A 47 1.24 -5.40 5.52
CA LEU A 47 2.62 -5.78 5.78
C LEU A 47 3.59 -4.75 5.19
N PHE A 48 3.36 -4.29 3.96
CA PHE A 48 4.11 -3.18 3.34
C PHE A 48 4.09 -1.91 4.21
N LEU A 49 2.92 -1.49 4.71
CA LEU A 49 2.81 -0.31 5.58
C LEU A 49 3.58 -0.45 6.89
N VAL A 50 3.55 -1.65 7.50
CA VAL A 50 4.33 -1.92 8.72
C VAL A 50 5.83 -1.82 8.43
N ILE A 51 6.29 -2.44 7.33
CA ILE A 51 7.69 -2.36 6.89
C ILE A 51 8.10 -0.91 6.67
N LEU A 52 7.30 -0.15 5.92
CA LEU A 52 7.56 1.26 5.63
C LEU A 52 7.66 2.08 6.92
N LYS A 53 6.72 1.90 7.85
CA LYS A 53 6.72 2.58 9.15
C LYS A 53 7.97 2.25 9.97
N LEU A 54 8.38 0.97 9.99
CA LEU A 54 9.56 0.51 10.70
C LEU A 54 10.84 1.13 10.10
N SER A 55 10.97 1.11 8.78
CA SER A 55 12.10 1.70 8.06
C SER A 55 12.19 3.20 8.25
N LEU A 56 11.07 3.93 8.19
CA LEU A 56 11.03 5.37 8.48
C LEU A 56 11.45 5.68 9.93
N LYS A 57 11.07 4.84 10.90
CA LYS A 57 11.50 4.98 12.29
C LYS A 57 13.01 4.77 12.43
N LEU A 58 13.57 3.76 11.77
CA LEU A 58 15.01 3.50 11.76
C LEU A 58 15.79 4.66 11.09
N LEU A 59 15.28 5.18 9.98
CA LEU A 59 15.83 6.36 9.29
C LEU A 59 15.84 7.59 10.21
N LYS A 60 14.72 7.89 10.88
CA LYS A 60 14.62 9.00 11.82
C LYS A 60 15.64 8.88 12.97
N ASN A 61 15.79 7.69 13.52
CA ASN A 61 16.78 7.43 14.58
C ASN A 61 18.23 7.56 14.10
N SER A 62 18.47 7.32 12.80
CA SER A 62 19.79 7.56 12.20
C SER A 62 20.09 9.05 12.09
N ILE A 63 19.14 9.86 11.60
CA ILE A 63 19.28 11.31 11.40
C ILE A 63 19.63 12.05 12.71
N ASN A 64 19.12 11.58 13.85
CA ASN A 64 19.41 12.17 15.16
C ASN A 64 20.83 11.86 15.71
N SER A 65 21.69 11.17 14.95
CA SER A 65 23.07 10.88 15.36
C SER A 65 24.02 12.02 14.98
N ASN A 66 24.70 12.60 15.96
CA ASN A 66 25.70 13.66 15.72
C ASN A 66 27.00 13.15 15.04
N ASN A 67 27.19 11.84 14.89
CA ASN A 67 28.41 11.27 14.32
C ASN A 67 28.19 10.81 12.86
N LYS A 68 28.84 11.49 11.90
CA LYS A 68 28.73 11.23 10.45
C LYS A 68 29.01 9.77 10.05
N LYS A 69 29.98 9.09 10.70
CA LYS A 69 30.32 7.69 10.38
C LYS A 69 29.22 6.74 10.86
N GLN A 70 28.70 6.98 12.05
CA GLN A 70 27.63 6.18 12.65
C GLN A 70 26.29 6.37 11.92
N TYR A 71 26.01 7.60 11.45
CA TYR A 71 24.89 7.91 10.57
C TYR A 71 24.89 7.09 9.28
N ARG A 72 26.02 7.05 8.55
CA ARG A 72 26.12 6.29 7.28
C ARG A 72 25.88 4.79 7.47
N ILE A 73 26.44 4.22 8.53
CA ILE A 73 26.26 2.79 8.85
C ILE A 73 24.81 2.48 9.21
N ARG A 74 24.18 3.30 10.07
CA ARG A 74 22.78 3.12 10.47
C ARG A 74 21.80 3.31 9.30
N MET A 75 22.06 4.26 8.40
CA MET A 75 21.31 4.43 7.15
C MET A 75 21.40 3.18 6.28
N PHE A 76 22.61 2.67 6.05
CA PHE A 76 22.82 1.48 5.22
C PHE A 76 22.10 0.26 5.79
N ILE A 77 22.19 0.03 7.12
CA ILE A 77 21.48 -1.04 7.80
C ILE A 77 19.95 -0.88 7.66
N ALA A 78 19.42 0.34 7.81
CA ALA A 78 17.99 0.59 7.65
C ALA A 78 17.50 0.30 6.23
N ILE A 79 18.29 0.64 5.21
CA ILE A 79 18.02 0.33 3.80
C ILE A 79 18.07 -1.19 3.56
N LEU A 80 19.07 -1.88 4.11
CA LEU A 80 19.20 -3.33 3.96
C LEU A 80 18.02 -4.07 4.59
N ILE A 81 17.61 -3.67 5.81
CA ILE A 81 16.42 -4.22 6.49
C ILE A 81 15.16 -3.95 5.67
N PHE A 82 15.01 -2.73 5.13
CA PHE A 82 13.89 -2.41 4.25
C PHE A 82 13.86 -3.32 3.02
N LEU A 83 15.00 -3.51 2.35
CA LEU A 83 15.11 -4.34 1.15
C LEU A 83 14.75 -5.80 1.46
N LEU A 84 15.29 -6.34 2.56
CA LEU A 84 15.01 -7.70 3.01
C LEU A 84 13.52 -7.91 3.29
N LEU A 85 12.88 -6.96 3.98
CA LEU A 85 11.46 -7.01 4.29
C LEU A 85 10.60 -6.86 3.01
N MET A 86 11.04 -6.08 2.03
CA MET A 86 10.37 -6.00 0.72
C MET A 86 10.45 -7.33 -0.04
N PHE A 87 11.60 -7.99 -0.03
CA PHE A 87 11.74 -9.33 -0.59
C PHE A 87 10.84 -10.34 0.12
N LEU A 88 10.69 -10.24 1.45
CA LEU A 88 9.74 -11.08 2.17
C LEU A 88 8.29 -10.84 1.72
N ASN A 89 7.90 -9.58 1.50
CA ASN A 89 6.55 -9.25 1.01
C ASN A 89 6.30 -9.80 -0.41
N ILE A 90 7.28 -9.64 -1.32
CA ILE A 90 7.23 -10.24 -2.65
C ILE A 90 7.20 -11.78 -2.56
N GLY A 91 7.95 -12.36 -1.62
CA GLY A 91 7.96 -13.79 -1.35
C GLY A 91 6.60 -14.33 -0.93
N ILE A 92 5.85 -13.59 -0.10
CA ILE A 92 4.47 -13.96 0.29
C ILE A 92 3.55 -13.96 -0.93
N LEU A 93 3.65 -12.94 -1.79
CA LEU A 93 2.89 -12.89 -3.03
C LEU A 93 3.26 -14.05 -3.96
N GLY A 94 4.55 -14.34 -4.11
CA GLY A 94 5.06 -15.45 -4.91
C GLY A 94 4.64 -16.82 -4.38
N LEU A 95 4.64 -17.02 -3.05
CA LEU A 95 4.14 -18.23 -2.41
C LEU A 95 2.65 -18.45 -2.68
N PHE A 96 1.86 -17.37 -2.63
CA PHE A 96 0.43 -17.44 -2.94
C PHE A 96 0.19 -17.83 -4.41
N VAL A 97 0.97 -17.25 -5.33
CA VAL A 97 0.96 -17.62 -6.76
C VAL A 97 1.33 -19.09 -6.94
N TRP A 98 2.39 -19.54 -6.27
CA TRP A 98 2.90 -20.90 -6.40
C TRP A 98 1.94 -21.96 -5.85
N LEU A 99 1.45 -21.79 -4.61
CA LEU A 99 0.46 -22.69 -3.99
C LEU A 99 -0.79 -22.82 -4.86
N ASN A 100 -1.23 -21.70 -5.43
CA ASN A 100 -2.38 -21.68 -6.29
C ASN A 100 -2.13 -22.38 -7.64
N SER A 101 -0.98 -22.13 -8.28
CA SER A 101 -0.60 -22.81 -9.52
C SER A 101 -0.49 -24.32 -9.32
N TYR A 102 0.01 -24.75 -8.16
CA TYR A 102 0.05 -26.16 -7.77
C TYR A 102 -1.35 -26.73 -7.52
N TYR A 103 -2.26 -25.95 -6.95
CA TYR A 103 -3.65 -26.40 -6.75
C TYR A 103 -4.39 -26.57 -8.08
N HIS A 104 -4.21 -25.63 -9.02
CA HIS A 104 -4.84 -25.70 -10.35
C HIS A 104 -4.32 -26.86 -11.20
N SER A 105 -3.04 -27.24 -11.07
CA SER A 105 -2.51 -28.41 -11.78
C SER A 105 -3.14 -29.73 -11.31
N ILE A 106 -3.61 -29.79 -10.05
CA ILE A 106 -4.33 -30.94 -9.50
C ILE A 106 -5.84 -30.86 -9.81
N TYR A 107 -6.41 -29.65 -9.79
CA TYR A 107 -7.84 -29.39 -10.02
C TYR A 107 -8.05 -28.38 -11.17
N PRO A 108 -7.94 -28.82 -12.44
CA PRO A 108 -7.94 -27.94 -13.61
C PRO A 108 -9.30 -27.26 -13.90
N SER A 109 -10.41 -27.82 -13.40
CA SER A 109 -11.73 -27.18 -13.46
C SER A 109 -11.93 -26.08 -12.43
N SER A 110 -10.98 -25.92 -11.50
CA SER A 110 -11.05 -24.87 -10.49
C SER A 110 -10.50 -23.57 -11.09
N ASN A 111 -11.33 -22.53 -11.16
CA ASN A 111 -10.95 -21.19 -11.61
C ASN A 111 -10.08 -20.46 -10.57
N VAL A 112 -9.20 -21.20 -9.89
CA VAL A 112 -8.43 -20.68 -8.77
C VAL A 112 -7.15 -20.11 -9.35
N ALA A 113 -7.25 -18.79 -9.49
CA ALA A 113 -6.27 -17.73 -9.56
C ALA A 113 -5.24 -17.65 -10.72
N PHE A 114 -5.10 -16.39 -11.15
CA PHE A 114 -4.14 -15.83 -12.10
C PHE A 114 -4.49 -15.90 -13.59
N PHE A 115 -5.78 -15.83 -13.93
CA PHE A 115 -6.19 -15.05 -15.10
C PHE A 115 -6.10 -13.55 -14.73
N PRO A 116 -5.80 -12.64 -15.68
CA PRO A 116 -5.14 -11.33 -15.43
C PRO A 116 -5.84 -10.40 -14.43
N PHE A 117 -7.12 -10.63 -14.17
CA PHE A 117 -7.92 -9.88 -13.21
C PHE A 117 -7.44 -10.00 -11.76
N ASN A 118 -6.86 -11.13 -11.35
CA ASN A 118 -6.42 -11.31 -9.95
C ASN A 118 -5.12 -10.60 -9.60
N THR A 119 -4.20 -10.44 -10.55
CA THR A 119 -3.01 -9.60 -10.35
C THR A 119 -3.40 -8.14 -10.16
N ILE A 120 -4.46 -7.70 -10.85
CA ILE A 120 -5.04 -6.37 -10.69
C ILE A 120 -5.67 -6.23 -9.30
N THR A 121 -6.43 -7.23 -8.83
CA THR A 121 -7.04 -7.17 -7.48
C THR A 121 -6.01 -7.18 -6.36
N ILE A 122 -4.94 -7.96 -6.47
CA ILE A 122 -3.83 -7.96 -5.50
C ILE A 122 -3.13 -6.59 -5.42
N THR A 123 -2.94 -5.95 -6.58
CA THR A 123 -2.27 -4.63 -6.65
C THR A 123 -3.21 -3.46 -6.36
N ALA A 124 -4.53 -3.67 -6.32
CA ALA A 124 -5.52 -2.61 -6.16
C ALA A 124 -5.32 -1.74 -4.90
N PRO A 125 -5.01 -2.27 -3.70
CA PRO A 125 -4.71 -1.42 -2.54
C PRO A 125 -3.51 -0.50 -2.77
N TYR A 126 -2.45 -1.00 -3.43
CA TYR A 126 -1.25 -0.22 -3.74
C TYR A 126 -1.51 0.88 -4.78
N LEU A 127 -2.28 0.55 -5.82
CA LEU A 127 -2.69 1.51 -6.85
C LEU A 127 -3.61 2.58 -6.26
N LEU A 128 -4.57 2.18 -5.42
CA LEU A 128 -5.46 3.10 -4.73
C LEU A 128 -4.66 4.07 -3.87
N LEU A 129 -3.67 3.59 -3.10
CA LEU A 129 -2.83 4.47 -2.29
C LEU A 129 -2.06 5.45 -3.16
N SER A 130 -1.46 4.99 -4.25
CA SER A 130 -0.66 5.81 -5.16
C SER A 130 -1.49 6.94 -5.76
N VAL A 131 -2.62 6.60 -6.37
CA VAL A 131 -3.53 7.57 -7.00
C VAL A 131 -4.10 8.53 -5.97
N PHE A 132 -4.58 8.03 -4.84
CA PHE A 132 -5.14 8.86 -3.78
C PHE A 132 -4.08 9.82 -3.19
N SER A 133 -2.84 9.37 -3.03
CA SER A 133 -1.73 10.21 -2.55
C SER A 133 -1.38 11.34 -3.53
N ILE A 134 -1.38 11.05 -4.84
CA ILE A 134 -1.15 12.07 -5.88
C ILE A 134 -2.26 13.12 -5.84
N ILE A 135 -3.53 12.69 -5.87
CA ILE A 135 -4.69 13.59 -5.82
C ILE A 135 -4.64 14.45 -4.55
N TRP A 136 -4.41 13.82 -3.40
CA TRP A 136 -4.33 14.53 -2.13
C TRP A 136 -3.22 15.59 -2.12
N THR A 137 -2.03 15.25 -2.63
CA THR A 137 -0.89 16.16 -2.71
C THR A 137 -1.22 17.36 -3.61
N VAL A 138 -1.83 17.13 -4.77
CA VAL A 138 -2.25 18.20 -5.69
C VAL A 138 -3.26 19.13 -5.02
N VAL A 139 -4.28 18.58 -4.36
CA VAL A 139 -5.30 19.37 -3.63
C VAL A 139 -4.65 20.25 -2.56
N VAL A 140 -3.69 19.70 -1.81
CA VAL A 140 -2.96 20.43 -0.77
C VAL A 140 -2.10 21.55 -1.35
N LEU A 141 -1.38 21.30 -2.45
CA LEU A 141 -0.57 22.31 -3.13
C LEU A 141 -1.42 23.46 -3.67
N ILE A 142 -2.57 23.14 -4.27
CA ILE A 142 -3.52 24.15 -4.78
C ILE A 142 -4.08 24.99 -3.63
N LYS A 143 -4.50 24.36 -2.52
CA LYS A 143 -4.99 25.09 -1.34
C LYS A 143 -3.90 26.02 -0.80
N LYS A 144 -2.68 25.53 -0.60
CA LYS A 144 -1.56 26.34 -0.12
C LYS A 144 -1.31 27.56 -1.02
N ARG A 145 -1.28 27.36 -2.34
CA ARG A 145 -1.12 28.47 -3.31
C ARG A 145 -2.23 29.51 -3.24
N LYS A 146 -3.47 29.11 -2.97
CA LYS A 146 -4.60 30.04 -2.79
C LYS A 146 -4.49 30.84 -1.50
N GLU A 147 -4.04 30.20 -0.40
CA GLU A 147 -3.75 30.89 0.86
C GLU A 147 -2.62 31.92 0.69
N ASP A 148 -1.52 31.54 0.03
CA ASP A 148 -0.38 32.43 -0.23
C ASP A 148 -0.77 33.65 -1.10
N ASN A 149 -1.77 33.49 -1.97
CA ASN A 149 -2.32 34.55 -2.82
C ASN A 149 -3.44 35.37 -2.15
N GLY A 150 -3.66 35.22 -0.84
CA GLY A 150 -4.65 35.99 -0.08
C GLY A 150 -6.12 35.63 -0.38
N GLN A 151 -6.39 34.52 -1.05
CA GLN A 151 -7.76 34.05 -1.29
C GLN A 151 -8.28 33.32 -0.05
N THR A 152 -9.35 33.84 0.56
CA THR A 152 -10.01 33.15 1.69
C THR A 152 -10.62 31.83 1.24
N ILE A 153 -10.01 30.71 1.65
CA ILE A 153 -10.59 29.38 1.47
C ILE A 153 -11.70 29.22 2.51
N LYS A 154 -12.96 29.38 2.10
CA LYS A 154 -14.09 28.95 2.92
C LYS A 154 -14.10 27.43 2.94
N ASN A 155 -14.09 26.87 4.15
CA ASN A 155 -14.12 25.43 4.41
C ASN A 155 -15.41 24.79 3.91
#